data_AF-A0A3M1NBR0-F1
#
_entry.id   AF-A0A3M1NBR0-F1
#
_cell.length_a   1.000
_cell.length_b   1.000
_cell.length_c   1.000
_cell.angle_alpha   90.00
_cell.angle_beta   90.00
_cell.angle_gamma   90.00
#
_symmetry.space_group_name_H-M   'P 1'
#
loop_
_entity.id
_entity.type
_entity.pdbx_description
1 polymer ?
#
loop_
_entity_poly.entity_id
_entity_poly.type
_entity_poly.pdbx_seq_one_letter_code
_entity_poly.pdbx_strand_id
1 'polypeptide(L)'
;RGYLITDWGDFGHWQPPMVSYAGFAYGAALSWAYQANKDCDLGALLSLFAFQDSSGKLGPLALEIGDAYRLVNAPHRNSALMVRALFAPLSEIRQGKLLWREPVSYAPEEVRAAMAHMENLAAQLHSTKPADPYVLREYQTAIGLWLHGCKRLLKAKDDSAYSEAALADELRPLMGEFAANWLQRSRVGGLGDSMTRMARLLAEYERH
;
A
#
# COMPACT_ATOMS: atom_id res chain seq x y z
N ARG A 1 15.47 -13.58 -26.80
CA ARG A 1 14.39 -13.79 -25.81
C ARG A 1 14.26 -12.49 -25.02
N GLY A 2 13.05 -12.05 -24.70
CA GLY A 2 12.80 -10.82 -23.93
C GLY A 2 12.30 -11.12 -22.52
N TYR A 3 12.42 -10.15 -21.62
CA TYR A 3 11.88 -10.21 -20.27
C TYR A 3 10.91 -9.02 -20.10
N LEU A 4 9.69 -9.30 -19.65
CA LEU A 4 8.64 -8.29 -19.45
C LEU A 4 8.27 -8.26 -17.98
N ILE A 5 8.35 -7.07 -17.37
CA ILE A 5 7.87 -6.80 -16.02
C ILE A 5 6.53 -6.08 -16.15
N THR A 6 5.53 -6.53 -15.41
CA THR A 6 4.19 -5.95 -15.43
C THR A 6 3.81 -5.42 -14.06
N ASP A 7 3.21 -4.24 -14.05
CA ASP A 7 2.48 -3.66 -12.92
C ASP A 7 1.04 -3.41 -13.38
N TRP A 8 0.08 -3.96 -12.64
CA TRP A 8 -1.33 -3.99 -13.03
C TRP A 8 -2.16 -3.07 -12.15
N GLY A 9 -3.01 -2.26 -12.78
CA GLY A 9 -3.89 -1.30 -12.10
C GLY A 9 -5.29 -1.79 -11.77
N ASP A 10 -5.40 -2.99 -11.22
CA ASP A 10 -6.68 -3.58 -10.87
C ASP A 10 -7.46 -2.68 -9.89
N PHE A 11 -8.79 -2.71 -10.00
CA PHE A 11 -9.71 -1.99 -9.10
C PHE A 11 -9.47 -0.47 -8.99
N GLY A 12 -8.95 0.15 -10.04
CA GLY A 12 -8.75 1.60 -10.12
C GLY A 12 -7.36 2.06 -9.67
N HIS A 13 -6.37 1.16 -9.64
CA HIS A 13 -4.93 1.48 -9.46
C HIS A 13 -4.66 2.40 -8.26
N TRP A 14 -4.96 1.91 -7.06
CA TRP A 14 -4.77 2.70 -5.83
C TRP A 14 -3.30 2.76 -5.39
N GLN A 15 -2.45 1.93 -5.99
CA GLN A 15 -1.02 1.98 -5.75
C GLN A 15 -0.36 3.14 -6.50
N PRO A 16 0.45 3.97 -5.84
CA PRO A 16 1.23 5.00 -6.52
C PRO A 16 2.46 4.39 -7.25
N PRO A 17 2.96 4.99 -8.34
CA PRO A 17 3.98 4.38 -9.19
C PRO A 17 5.27 3.94 -8.48
N MET A 18 5.66 4.66 -7.42
CA MET A 18 6.92 4.38 -6.73
C MET A 18 6.97 3.03 -6.02
N VAL A 19 5.82 2.42 -5.69
CA VAL A 19 5.82 1.07 -5.08
C VAL A 19 6.33 -0.01 -6.03
N SER A 20 6.28 0.26 -7.33
CA SER A 20 6.70 -0.68 -8.38
C SER A 20 8.19 -0.57 -8.71
N TYR A 21 8.88 0.46 -8.18
CA TYR A 21 10.30 0.69 -8.48
C TYR A 21 11.20 -0.45 -8.02
N ALA A 22 10.88 -1.14 -6.91
CA ALA A 22 11.61 -2.31 -6.45
C ALA A 22 11.60 -3.44 -7.49
N GLY A 23 10.41 -3.76 -8.02
CA GLY A 23 10.25 -4.78 -9.06
C GLY A 23 10.95 -4.38 -10.37
N PHE A 24 10.82 -3.11 -10.78
CA PHE A 24 11.48 -2.60 -11.98
C PHE A 24 13.00 -2.60 -11.87
N ALA A 25 13.55 -2.10 -10.76
CA ALA A 25 15.00 -2.02 -10.54
C ALA A 25 15.61 -3.42 -10.48
N TYR A 26 15.01 -4.35 -9.74
CA TYR A 26 15.52 -5.71 -9.64
C TYR A 26 15.44 -6.45 -10.98
N GLY A 27 14.29 -6.39 -11.68
CA GLY A 27 14.16 -7.03 -12.98
C GLY A 27 15.06 -6.42 -14.06
N ALA A 28 15.31 -5.11 -14.02
CA ALA A 28 16.31 -4.47 -14.87
C ALA A 28 17.72 -4.99 -14.57
N ALA A 29 18.11 -5.09 -13.29
CA ALA A 29 19.41 -5.60 -12.88
C ALA A 29 19.63 -7.06 -13.33
N LEU A 30 18.63 -7.93 -13.15
CA LEU A 30 18.71 -9.33 -13.58
C LEU A 30 18.78 -9.49 -15.09
N SER A 31 18.02 -8.68 -15.84
CA SER A 31 18.03 -8.74 -17.31
C SER A 31 19.34 -8.23 -17.91
N TRP A 32 20.05 -7.35 -17.21
CA TRP A 32 21.38 -6.88 -17.61
C TRP A 32 22.49 -7.91 -17.33
N ALA A 33 22.56 -8.42 -16.09
CA ALA A 33 23.60 -9.37 -15.68
C ALA A 33 23.16 -10.24 -14.49
N TYR A 34 22.44 -11.33 -14.77
CA TYR A 34 21.86 -12.20 -13.74
C TYR A 34 22.85 -12.65 -12.65
N GLN A 35 24.00 -13.23 -13.02
CA GLN A 35 24.94 -13.79 -12.02
C GLN A 35 25.53 -12.72 -11.10
N ALA A 36 25.70 -11.49 -11.60
CA ALA A 36 26.24 -10.39 -10.80
C ALA A 36 25.17 -9.74 -9.90
N ASN A 37 23.88 -9.84 -10.26
CA ASN A 37 22.82 -9.05 -9.65
C ASN A 37 21.77 -9.85 -8.87
N LYS A 38 21.77 -11.19 -8.92
CA LYS A 38 20.78 -12.02 -8.21
C LYS A 38 20.78 -11.83 -6.69
N ASP A 39 21.91 -11.45 -6.11
CA ASP A 39 22.10 -11.22 -4.69
C ASP A 39 22.45 -9.74 -4.40
N CYS A 40 22.01 -8.83 -5.27
CA CYS A 40 22.34 -7.41 -5.13
C CYS A 40 21.68 -6.78 -3.88
N ASP A 41 22.31 -5.74 -3.35
CA ASP A 41 21.68 -4.88 -2.34
C ASP A 41 20.63 -3.98 -3.02
N LEU A 42 19.42 -4.53 -3.17
CA LEU A 42 18.32 -3.84 -3.82
C LEU A 42 17.95 -2.54 -3.10
N GLY A 43 18.08 -2.50 -1.77
CA GLY A 43 17.83 -1.29 -0.98
C GLY A 43 18.79 -0.17 -1.37
N ALA A 44 20.09 -0.45 -1.39
CA ALA A 44 21.10 0.52 -1.82
C ALA A 44 20.89 0.97 -3.27
N LEU A 45 20.56 0.04 -4.18
CA LEU A 45 20.28 0.35 -5.58
C LEU A 45 19.05 1.23 -5.76
N LEU A 46 17.99 1.00 -4.99
CA LEU A 46 16.79 1.84 -5.00
C LEU A 46 17.09 3.26 -4.53
N SER A 47 17.80 3.40 -3.42
CA SER A 47 18.23 4.71 -2.92
C SER A 47 19.04 5.46 -3.98
N LEU A 48 19.99 4.78 -4.64
CA LEU A 48 20.88 5.41 -5.61
C LEU A 48 20.19 5.75 -6.93
N PHE A 49 19.52 4.78 -7.56
CA PHE A 49 19.05 4.91 -8.95
C PHE A 49 17.58 5.31 -9.08
N ALA A 50 16.71 4.78 -8.21
CA ALA A 50 15.27 5.03 -8.33
C ALA A 50 14.84 6.31 -7.61
N PHE A 51 15.30 6.48 -6.37
CA PHE A 51 14.92 7.63 -5.53
C PHE A 51 15.94 8.78 -5.57
N GLN A 52 17.17 8.48 -5.99
CA GLN A 52 18.32 9.41 -5.91
C GLN A 52 18.41 10.06 -4.52
N ASP A 53 18.18 9.24 -3.49
CA ASP A 53 18.12 9.63 -2.10
C ASP A 53 19.54 9.81 -1.54
N SER A 54 19.90 11.07 -1.29
CA SER A 54 21.21 11.44 -0.74
C SER A 54 21.46 10.92 0.68
N SER A 55 20.42 10.49 1.40
CA SER A 55 20.58 9.86 2.72
C SER A 55 20.91 8.36 2.63
N GLY A 56 20.62 7.72 1.49
CA GLY A 56 20.77 6.27 1.29
C GLY A 56 19.70 5.41 1.96
N LYS A 57 18.73 6.00 2.67
CA LYS A 57 17.80 5.28 3.57
C LYS A 57 16.47 4.90 2.95
N LEU A 58 16.01 5.62 1.91
CA LEU A 58 14.66 5.43 1.37
C LEU A 58 14.49 4.08 0.67
N GLY A 59 15.52 3.58 -0.01
CA GLY A 59 15.48 2.27 -0.66
C GLY A 59 15.27 1.10 0.32
N PRO A 60 16.11 0.93 1.36
CA PRO A 60 15.88 -0.08 2.39
C PRO A 60 14.51 0.08 3.07
N LEU A 61 14.14 1.33 3.43
CA LEU A 61 12.87 1.62 4.07
C LEU A 61 11.66 1.25 3.18
N ALA A 62 11.76 1.48 1.87
CA ALA A 62 10.73 1.10 0.90
C ALA A 62 10.49 -0.43 0.86
N LEU A 63 11.57 -1.22 0.96
CA LEU A 63 11.47 -2.68 1.02
C LEU A 63 10.82 -3.15 2.33
N GLU A 64 11.19 -2.55 3.46
CA GLU A 64 10.57 -2.86 4.76
C GLU A 64 9.07 -2.50 4.79
N ILE A 65 8.70 -1.33 4.27
CA ILE A 65 7.29 -0.93 4.11
C ILE A 65 6.54 -1.95 3.23
N GLY A 66 7.16 -2.37 2.12
CA GLY A 66 6.62 -3.37 1.22
C GLY A 66 6.43 -4.75 1.85
N ASP A 67 7.22 -5.10 2.87
CA ASP A 67 7.19 -6.39 3.55
C ASP A 67 6.34 -6.41 4.83
N ALA A 68 5.86 -5.27 5.31
CA ALA A 68 5.06 -5.16 6.54
C ALA A 68 3.82 -6.07 6.57
N TYR A 69 3.26 -6.41 5.40
CA TYR A 69 2.12 -7.34 5.32
C TYR A 69 2.45 -8.75 5.82
N ARG A 70 3.73 -9.17 5.78
CA ARG A 70 4.17 -10.52 6.18
C ARG A 70 4.05 -10.77 7.68
N LEU A 71 3.86 -9.72 8.48
CA LEU A 71 3.57 -9.83 9.91
C LEU A 71 2.19 -10.43 10.20
N VAL A 72 1.30 -10.48 9.19
CA VAL A 72 0.00 -11.11 9.29
C VAL A 72 0.06 -12.46 8.61
N ASN A 73 -0.23 -13.54 9.33
CA ASN A 73 -0.22 -14.88 8.76
C ASN A 73 -1.54 -15.14 8.02
N ALA A 74 -1.61 -14.68 6.78
CA ALA A 74 -2.78 -14.82 5.92
C ALA A 74 -2.38 -15.12 4.46
N PRO A 75 -3.30 -15.66 3.63
CA PRO A 75 -3.08 -15.80 2.20
C PRO A 75 -2.98 -14.43 1.50
N HIS A 76 -1.75 -13.94 1.36
CA HIS A 76 -1.37 -12.80 0.54
C HIS A 76 -1.05 -13.33 -0.87
N ARG A 77 -1.98 -13.18 -1.82
CA ARG A 77 -1.74 -13.53 -3.22
C ARG A 77 -0.97 -12.38 -3.89
N ASN A 78 -1.44 -11.89 -5.02
CA ASN A 78 -0.96 -10.66 -5.65
C ASN A 78 -1.43 -9.37 -4.94
N SER A 79 -1.90 -9.46 -3.69
CA SER A 79 -2.34 -8.31 -2.88
C SER A 79 -2.36 -8.65 -1.39
N ALA A 80 -1.98 -7.68 -0.56
CA ALA A 80 -2.03 -7.80 0.89
C ALA A 80 -3.48 -7.85 1.42
N LEU A 81 -3.70 -8.50 2.56
CA LEU A 81 -5.03 -8.68 3.14
C LEU A 81 -5.71 -7.33 3.46
N MET A 82 -4.92 -6.40 3.96
CA MET A 82 -5.36 -5.06 4.39
C MET A 82 -5.72 -4.20 3.19
N VAL A 83 -5.02 -4.37 2.06
CA VAL A 83 -5.40 -3.73 0.80
C VAL A 83 -6.70 -4.32 0.27
N ARG A 84 -6.87 -5.65 0.32
CA ARG A 84 -8.13 -6.32 -0.07
C ARG A 84 -9.33 -5.84 0.77
N ALA A 85 -9.11 -5.50 2.04
CA ALA A 85 -10.15 -4.98 2.92
C ALA A 85 -10.72 -3.62 2.45
N LEU A 86 -9.96 -2.83 1.69
CA LEU A 86 -10.44 -1.57 1.11
C LEU A 86 -11.48 -1.79 -0.01
N PHE A 87 -11.51 -2.98 -0.60
CA PHE A 87 -12.34 -3.30 -1.77
C PHE A 87 -13.54 -4.21 -1.46
N ALA A 88 -13.70 -4.63 -0.20
CA ALA A 88 -14.78 -5.52 0.24
C ALA A 88 -15.69 -4.80 1.25
N PRO A 89 -17.02 -4.96 1.19
CA PRO A 89 -17.93 -4.48 2.23
C PRO A 89 -17.61 -5.09 3.61
N LEU A 90 -17.80 -4.34 4.70
CA LEU A 90 -17.57 -4.81 6.07
C LEU A 90 -18.35 -6.10 6.37
N SER A 91 -19.58 -6.22 5.86
CA SER A 91 -20.42 -7.41 6.01
C SER A 91 -19.81 -8.66 5.36
N GLU A 92 -19.07 -8.51 4.27
CA GLU A 92 -18.35 -9.61 3.62
C GLU A 92 -17.06 -9.95 4.38
N ILE A 93 -16.31 -8.93 4.83
CA ILE A 93 -15.09 -9.14 5.64
C ILE A 93 -15.41 -9.94 6.92
N ARG A 94 -16.54 -9.64 7.58
CA ARG A 94 -17.05 -10.40 8.75
C ARG A 94 -17.27 -11.89 8.46
N GLN A 95 -17.60 -12.23 7.21
CA GLN A 95 -17.79 -13.61 6.76
C GLN A 95 -16.49 -14.25 6.26
N GLY A 96 -15.34 -13.58 6.41
CA GLY A 96 -14.06 -14.00 5.83
C GLY A 96 -14.02 -13.88 4.30
N LYS A 97 -15.01 -13.20 3.70
CA LYS A 97 -15.12 -13.00 2.25
C LYS A 97 -14.48 -11.66 1.89
N LEU A 98 -13.30 -11.75 1.31
CA LEU A 98 -12.62 -10.62 0.69
C LEU A 98 -12.55 -10.85 -0.82
N LEU A 99 -11.80 -10.01 -1.52
CA LEU A 99 -11.44 -10.21 -2.93
C LEU A 99 -10.99 -11.67 -3.16
N TRP A 100 -11.44 -12.32 -4.24
CA TRP A 100 -11.16 -13.72 -4.59
C TRP A 100 -11.90 -14.81 -3.80
N ARG A 101 -12.86 -14.45 -2.93
CA ARG A 101 -13.91 -15.33 -2.36
C ARG A 101 -13.48 -16.58 -1.58
N GLU A 102 -12.21 -16.78 -1.32
CA GLU A 102 -11.74 -17.81 -0.37
C GLU A 102 -11.90 -17.31 1.07
N PRO A 103 -12.38 -18.15 2.01
CA PRO A 103 -12.42 -17.78 3.42
C PRO A 103 -11.02 -17.43 3.91
N VAL A 104 -10.85 -16.20 4.41
CA VAL A 104 -9.59 -15.77 5.01
C VAL A 104 -9.73 -15.71 6.53
N SER A 105 -8.78 -16.34 7.22
CA SER A 105 -8.56 -16.16 8.65
C SER A 105 -7.32 -15.29 8.88
N TYR A 106 -7.32 -14.52 9.96
CA TYR A 106 -6.23 -13.68 10.42
C TYR A 106 -6.41 -13.39 11.91
N ALA A 107 -5.30 -13.16 12.59
CA ALA A 107 -5.26 -12.82 14.01
C ALA A 107 -5.31 -11.28 14.19
N PRO A 108 -6.26 -10.73 14.97
CA PRO A 108 -6.33 -9.29 15.24
C PRO A 108 -5.02 -8.71 15.84
N GLU A 109 -4.33 -9.49 16.66
CA GLU A 109 -3.05 -9.13 17.27
C GLU A 109 -1.93 -8.98 16.24
N GLU A 110 -1.89 -9.83 15.21
CA GLU A 110 -0.93 -9.71 14.11
C GLU A 110 -1.22 -8.46 13.28
N VAL A 111 -2.50 -8.15 13.04
CA VAL A 111 -2.90 -6.91 12.36
C VAL A 111 -2.46 -5.69 13.16
N ARG A 112 -2.65 -5.68 14.49
CA ARG A 112 -2.18 -4.59 15.36
C ARG A 112 -0.65 -4.47 15.37
N ALA A 113 0.07 -5.59 15.41
CA ALA A 113 1.53 -5.60 15.33
C ALA A 113 2.02 -5.02 13.99
N ALA A 114 1.38 -5.41 12.88
CA ALA A 114 1.70 -4.90 11.55
C ALA A 114 1.41 -3.39 11.42
N MET A 115 0.32 -2.89 12.02
CA MET A 115 0.03 -1.46 12.10
C MET A 115 1.12 -0.71 12.87
N ALA A 116 1.46 -1.16 14.08
CA ALA A 116 2.50 -0.51 14.89
C ALA A 116 3.87 -0.51 14.18
N HIS A 117 4.21 -1.60 13.50
CA HIS A 117 5.42 -1.67 12.70
C HIS A 117 5.38 -0.67 11.52
N MET A 118 4.28 -0.62 10.77
CA MET A 118 4.09 0.33 9.67
C MET A 118 4.19 1.78 10.15
N GLU A 119 3.62 2.12 11.30
CA GLU A 119 3.71 3.46 11.89
C GLU A 119 5.17 3.82 12.27
N ASN A 120 5.93 2.87 12.81
CA ASN A 120 7.36 3.06 13.08
C ASN A 120 8.18 3.26 11.80
N LEU A 121 7.86 2.56 10.71
CA LEU A 121 8.49 2.76 9.41
C LEU A 121 8.12 4.11 8.80
N ALA A 122 6.83 4.47 8.85
CA ALA A 122 6.33 5.75 8.36
C ALA A 122 7.00 6.92 9.07
N ALA A 123 7.21 6.79 10.39
CA ALA A 123 7.93 7.78 11.17
C ALA A 123 9.35 7.99 10.63
N GLN A 124 10.04 7.00 10.07
CA GLN A 124 11.42 7.16 9.58
C GLN A 124 11.55 7.94 8.27
N LEU A 125 10.44 8.14 7.53
CA LEU A 125 10.44 8.87 6.25
C LEU A 125 11.04 10.28 6.36
N HIS A 126 10.87 10.97 7.50
CA HIS A 126 11.43 12.32 7.72
C HIS A 126 12.95 12.37 7.68
N SER A 127 13.62 11.22 7.87
CA SER A 127 15.08 11.12 7.88
C SER A 127 15.69 10.85 6.49
N THR A 128 14.84 10.71 5.47
CA THR A 128 15.23 10.47 4.08
C THR A 128 15.31 11.76 3.27
N LYS A 129 16.04 11.74 2.15
CA LYS A 129 16.29 12.91 1.28
C LYS A 129 16.25 12.53 -0.21
N PRO A 130 15.10 12.03 -0.73
CA PRO A 130 14.94 11.74 -2.15
C PRO A 130 15.08 13.00 -3.00
N ALA A 131 15.56 12.85 -4.23
CA ALA A 131 15.64 13.97 -5.17
C ALA A 131 14.25 14.52 -5.54
N ASP A 132 13.26 13.63 -5.63
CA ASP A 132 11.85 14.00 -5.77
C ASP A 132 11.14 13.94 -4.41
N PRO A 133 10.86 15.09 -3.76
CA PRO A 133 10.21 15.11 -2.46
C PRO A 133 8.75 14.64 -2.49
N TYR A 134 8.08 14.59 -3.66
CA TYR A 134 6.71 14.10 -3.76
C TYR A 134 6.59 12.62 -3.40
N VAL A 135 7.65 11.84 -3.57
CA VAL A 135 7.63 10.41 -3.23
C VAL A 135 7.25 10.16 -1.76
N LEU A 136 7.61 11.09 -0.87
CA LEU A 136 7.28 10.97 0.56
C LEU A 136 5.78 11.16 0.80
N ARG A 137 5.13 12.06 0.06
CA ARG A 137 3.66 12.23 0.10
C ARG A 137 2.95 11.00 -0.45
N GLU A 138 3.48 10.40 -1.51
CA GLU A 138 2.93 9.16 -2.05
C GLU A 138 3.02 8.02 -1.02
N TYR A 139 4.15 7.89 -0.32
CA TYR A 139 4.30 6.89 0.76
C TYR A 139 3.32 7.16 1.89
N GLN A 140 3.19 8.41 2.35
CA GLN A 140 2.24 8.78 3.40
C GLN A 140 0.80 8.38 3.05
N THR A 141 0.36 8.67 1.82
CA THR A 141 -1.00 8.31 1.37
C THR A 141 -1.17 6.79 1.23
N ALA A 142 -0.19 6.09 0.65
CA ALA A 142 -0.25 4.63 0.51
C ALA A 142 -0.28 3.92 1.87
N ILE A 143 0.57 4.37 2.81
CA ILE A 143 0.58 3.88 4.20
C ILE A 143 -0.75 4.18 4.89
N GLY A 144 -1.28 5.39 4.73
CA GLY A 144 -2.57 5.77 5.30
C GLY A 144 -3.70 4.87 4.83
N LEU A 145 -3.79 4.60 3.52
CA LEU A 145 -4.77 3.66 2.97
C LEU A 145 -4.55 2.23 3.48
N TRP A 146 -3.30 1.78 3.60
CA TRP A 146 -2.97 0.46 4.14
C TRP A 146 -3.38 0.31 5.61
N LEU A 147 -3.13 1.34 6.44
CA LEU A 147 -3.55 1.40 7.84
C LEU A 147 -5.08 1.43 7.96
N HIS A 148 -5.76 2.17 7.08
CA HIS A 148 -7.22 2.18 7.01
C HIS A 148 -7.78 0.79 6.73
N GLY A 149 -7.15 0.05 5.82
CA GLY A 149 -7.46 -1.35 5.55
C GLY A 149 -7.30 -2.27 6.77
N CYS A 150 -6.26 -2.05 7.58
CA CYS A 150 -6.08 -2.76 8.85
C CYS A 150 -7.21 -2.46 9.85
N LYS A 151 -7.60 -1.19 9.98
CA LYS A 151 -8.70 -0.77 10.86
C LYS A 151 -10.03 -1.41 10.46
N ARG A 152 -10.29 -1.56 9.16
CA ARG A 152 -11.47 -2.30 8.64
C ARG A 152 -11.46 -3.77 9.06
N LEU A 153 -10.31 -4.44 8.98
CA LEU A 153 -10.17 -5.83 9.43
C LEU A 153 -10.42 -5.95 10.94
N LEU A 154 -9.87 -5.04 11.73
CA LEU A 154 -10.12 -5.00 13.18
C LEU A 154 -11.60 -4.76 13.50
N LYS A 155 -12.25 -3.78 12.84
CA LYS A 155 -13.69 -3.53 13.00
C LYS A 155 -14.55 -4.74 12.60
N ALA A 156 -14.15 -5.49 11.58
CA ALA A 156 -14.86 -6.70 11.18
C ALA A 156 -14.76 -7.83 12.21
N LYS A 157 -13.74 -7.83 13.07
CA LYS A 157 -13.58 -8.80 14.17
C LYS A 157 -14.25 -8.34 15.46
N ASP A 158 -14.21 -7.03 15.72
CA ASP A 158 -14.79 -6.39 16.89
C ASP A 158 -15.39 -5.04 16.45
N ASP A 159 -16.72 -4.97 16.46
CA ASP A 159 -17.44 -3.80 15.96
C ASP A 159 -17.19 -2.53 16.80
N SER A 160 -16.73 -2.70 18.04
CA SER A 160 -16.37 -1.62 18.96
C SER A 160 -14.95 -1.07 18.74
N ALA A 161 -14.11 -1.76 17.96
CA ALA A 161 -12.71 -1.39 17.77
C ALA A 161 -12.54 0.00 17.12
N TYR A 162 -13.42 0.35 16.18
CA TYR A 162 -13.47 1.66 15.52
C TYR A 162 -14.90 2.03 15.18
N SER A 163 -15.29 3.27 15.48
CA SER A 163 -16.57 3.81 15.02
C SER A 163 -16.54 4.13 13.54
N GLU A 164 -17.69 4.02 12.88
CA GLU A 164 -17.87 4.39 11.49
C GLU A 164 -17.50 5.87 11.26
N ALA A 165 -17.90 6.75 12.18
CA ALA A 165 -17.55 8.17 12.12
C ALA A 165 -16.02 8.39 12.10
N ALA A 166 -15.26 7.69 12.96
CA ALA A 166 -13.80 7.80 12.97
C ALA A 166 -13.17 7.27 11.67
N LEU A 167 -13.70 6.19 11.10
CA LEU A 167 -13.23 5.67 9.80
C LEU A 167 -13.55 6.64 8.65
N ALA A 168 -14.72 7.29 8.68
CA ALA A 168 -15.09 8.29 7.68
C ALA A 168 -14.19 9.53 7.76
N ASP A 169 -13.97 10.05 8.96
CA ASP A 169 -13.14 11.23 9.20
C ASP A 169 -11.68 11.01 8.79
N GLU A 170 -11.17 9.79 8.97
CA GLU A 170 -9.85 9.38 8.49
C GLU A 170 -9.79 9.23 6.96
N LEU A 171 -10.81 8.64 6.35
CA LEU A 171 -10.79 8.33 4.92
C LEU A 171 -10.90 9.59 4.05
N ARG A 172 -11.68 10.60 4.46
CA ARG A 172 -11.87 11.85 3.70
C ARG A 172 -10.54 12.54 3.31
N PRO A 173 -9.61 12.85 4.23
CA PRO A 173 -8.34 13.46 3.85
C PRO A 173 -7.48 12.53 2.99
N LEU A 174 -7.49 11.21 3.24
CA LEU A 174 -6.77 10.24 2.40
C LEU A 174 -7.26 10.23 0.96
N MET A 175 -8.57 10.37 0.73
CA MET A 175 -9.14 10.50 -0.62
C MET A 175 -8.66 11.77 -1.32
N GLY A 176 -8.57 12.89 -0.59
CA GLY A 176 -8.03 14.15 -1.12
C GLY A 176 -6.57 14.05 -1.51
N GLU A 177 -5.73 13.49 -0.63
CA GLU A 177 -4.31 13.28 -0.89
C GLU A 177 -4.07 12.27 -2.02
N PHE A 178 -4.89 11.21 -2.11
CA PHE A 178 -4.85 10.28 -3.24
C PHE A 178 -5.10 11.00 -4.57
N ALA A 179 -6.16 11.81 -4.65
CA ALA A 179 -6.47 12.57 -5.86
C ALA A 179 -5.36 13.57 -6.22
N ALA A 180 -4.79 14.25 -5.23
CA ALA A 180 -3.67 15.17 -5.44
C ALA A 180 -2.43 14.44 -5.96
N ASN A 181 -2.06 13.31 -5.36
CA ASN A 181 -0.93 12.49 -5.79
C ASN A 181 -1.14 11.92 -7.20
N TRP A 182 -2.36 11.48 -7.53
CA TRP A 182 -2.70 11.01 -8.87
C TRP A 182 -2.38 12.06 -9.92
N LEU A 183 -2.84 13.30 -9.73
CA LEU A 183 -2.68 14.38 -10.70
C LEU A 183 -1.22 14.84 -10.86
N GLN A 184 -0.33 14.50 -9.91
CA GLN A 184 1.11 14.74 -10.05
C GLN A 184 1.79 13.71 -10.95
N ARG A 185 1.31 12.46 -10.99
CA ARG A 185 1.95 11.36 -11.71
C ARG A 185 1.24 10.92 -12.98
N SER A 186 -0.05 11.21 -13.09
CA SER A 186 -0.95 10.65 -14.08
C SER A 186 -1.90 11.70 -14.64
N ARG A 187 -2.36 11.46 -15.88
CA ARG A 187 -3.44 12.25 -16.45
C ARG A 187 -4.73 12.03 -15.66
N VAL A 188 -5.68 12.96 -15.78
CA VAL A 188 -6.98 12.91 -15.06
C VAL A 188 -7.82 11.65 -15.38
N GLY A 189 -7.59 11.00 -16.52
CA GLY A 189 -8.27 9.75 -16.88
C GLY A 189 -7.96 8.64 -15.87
N GLY A 190 -8.98 7.90 -15.45
CA GLY A 190 -8.88 6.84 -14.44
C GLY A 190 -9.14 7.31 -13.00
N LEU A 191 -8.85 8.58 -12.67
CA LEU A 191 -9.07 9.11 -11.31
C LEU A 191 -10.54 9.00 -10.88
N GLY A 192 -11.49 9.28 -11.78
CA GLY A 192 -12.92 9.17 -11.49
C GLY A 192 -13.35 7.77 -11.08
N ASP A 193 -12.74 6.72 -11.65
CA ASP A 193 -13.04 5.33 -11.30
C ASP A 193 -12.53 4.99 -9.90
N SER A 194 -11.31 5.42 -9.56
CA SER A 194 -10.72 5.27 -8.23
C SER A 194 -11.55 6.00 -7.18
N MET A 195 -11.90 7.25 -7.45
CA MET A 195 -12.70 8.09 -6.54
C MET A 195 -14.11 7.53 -6.35
N THR A 196 -14.73 6.98 -7.39
CA THR A 196 -16.04 6.31 -7.26
C THR A 196 -15.98 5.12 -6.30
N ARG A 197 -14.88 4.35 -6.34
CA ARG A 197 -14.69 3.20 -5.43
C ARG A 197 -14.44 3.65 -4.00
N MET A 198 -13.60 4.67 -3.80
CA MET A 198 -13.38 5.27 -2.48
C MET A 198 -14.65 5.91 -1.91
N ALA A 199 -15.48 6.54 -2.74
CA ALA A 199 -16.76 7.10 -2.33
C ALA A 199 -17.74 6.02 -1.86
N ARG A 200 -17.75 4.83 -2.48
CA ARG A 200 -18.55 3.68 -1.99
C ARG A 200 -18.09 3.19 -0.63
N LEU A 201 -16.78 3.19 -0.40
CA LEU A 201 -16.17 2.85 0.88
C LEU A 201 -16.59 3.86 1.96
N LEU A 202 -16.48 5.16 1.67
CA LEU A 202 -16.89 6.23 2.57
C LEU A 202 -18.40 6.16 2.90
N ALA A 203 -19.24 5.96 1.88
CA ALA A 203 -20.69 5.84 2.05
C ALA A 203 -21.10 4.59 2.85
N GLU A 204 -20.23 3.60 3.05
CA GLU A 204 -20.50 2.49 3.98
C GLU A 204 -20.50 2.97 5.44
N TYR A 205 -19.62 3.92 5.77
CA TYR A 205 -19.49 4.47 7.12
C TYR A 205 -20.57 5.50 7.45
N GLU A 206 -21.01 6.27 6.45
CA GLU A 206 -21.97 7.37 6.64
C GLU A 206 -23.44 6.90 6.69
N ARG A 207 -23.70 5.60 6.56
CA ARG A 207 -25.08 5.04 6.52
C ARG A 207 -25.78 4.95 7.87
N HIS A 208 -25.17 5.45 8.95
CA HIS A 208 -25.66 5.34 10.32
C HIS A 208 -25.69 6.69 11.03
#